data_AF-A0A0G1CBH2-F1
#
_entry.id   AF-A0A0G1CBH2-F1
#
_cell.length_a   1.000
_cell.length_b   1.000
_cell.length_c   1.000
_cell.angle_alpha   90.00
_cell.angle_beta   90.00
_cell.angle_gamma   90.00
#
_symmetry.space_group_name_H-M   'P 1'
#
loop_
_entity.id
_entity.type
_entity.pdbx_description
1 polymer ?
#
loop_
_entity_poly.entity_id
_entity_poly.type
_entity_poly.pdbx_seq_one_letter_code
_entity_poly.pdbx_strand_id
1 'polypeptide(L)'
;MKRLFIRILRFKIGLLAKLTIWRFKPFIIAITGSAGKTSAKEAIFAVLKNYKRVRRSWGNFNSDLGVPLTILGDFNEKDLNLFSRNMPAGANKFKKLTFLLKVILSAFIRVIGLR
;
A
#
# COMPACT_ATOMS: atom_id res chain seq x y z
N MET A 1 -22.70 -10.90 -4.20
CA MET A 1 -22.56 -9.64 -3.41
C MET A 1 -21.18 -9.44 -2.75
N LYS A 2 -20.67 -10.36 -1.91
CA LYS A 2 -19.42 -10.11 -1.12
C LYS A 2 -18.13 -9.89 -1.95
N ARG A 3 -18.00 -10.48 -3.14
CA ARG A 3 -16.86 -10.23 -4.06
C ARG A 3 -16.91 -8.84 -4.69
N LEU A 4 -18.11 -8.34 -4.98
CA LEU A 4 -18.32 -7.02 -5.59
C LEU A 4 -17.91 -5.90 -4.63
N PHE A 5 -18.27 -6.01 -3.35
CA PHE A 5 -17.92 -5.03 -2.33
C PHE A 5 -16.40 -4.88 -2.13
N ILE A 6 -15.66 -5.99 -2.07
CA ILE A 6 -14.20 -5.96 -1.99
C ILE A 6 -13.61 -5.31 -3.25
N ARG A 7 -14.19 -5.56 -4.43
CA ARG A 7 -13.75 -4.94 -5.69
C ARG A 7 -13.92 -3.42 -5.65
N ILE A 8 -15.03 -2.92 -5.11
CA ILE A 8 -15.28 -1.47 -4.92
C ILE A 8 -14.25 -0.86 -3.98
N LEU A 9 -13.93 -1.51 -2.84
CA LEU A 9 -12.92 -1.01 -1.91
C LEU A 9 -11.53 -0.93 -2.57
N ARG A 10 -11.13 -1.97 -3.31
CA ARG A 10 -9.86 -1.96 -4.06
C ARG A 10 -9.81 -0.82 -5.08
N PHE A 11 -10.91 -0.59 -5.79
CA PHE A 11 -11.02 0.52 -6.73
C PHE A 11 -10.86 1.88 -6.04
N LYS A 12 -11.55 2.10 -4.90
CA LYS A 12 -11.42 3.32 -4.10
C LYS A 12 -9.99 3.56 -3.62
N ILE A 13 -9.30 2.50 -3.16
CA ILE A 13 -7.89 2.58 -2.75
C ILE A 13 -7.00 2.99 -3.94
N GLY A 14 -7.20 2.39 -5.12
CA GLY A 14 -6.49 2.76 -6.34
C GLY A 14 -6.71 4.23 -6.73
N LEU A 15 -7.95 4.72 -6.63
CA LEU A 15 -8.29 6.11 -6.91
C LEU A 15 -7.61 7.07 -5.91
N LEU A 16 -7.68 6.76 -4.61
CA LEU A 16 -7.02 7.57 -3.57
C LEU A 16 -5.50 7.56 -3.72
N ALA A 17 -4.89 6.45 -4.14
CA ALA A 17 -3.46 6.39 -4.40
C ALA A 17 -3.07 7.32 -5.56
N LYS A 18 -3.85 7.32 -6.66
CA LYS A 18 -3.65 8.26 -7.78
C LYS A 18 -3.80 9.72 -7.32
N LEU A 19 -4.84 10.02 -6.55
CA LEU A 19 -5.06 11.36 -5.98
C LEU A 19 -3.92 11.79 -5.04
N THR A 20 -3.38 10.86 -4.25
CA THR A 20 -2.24 11.11 -3.37
C THR A 20 -1.01 11.49 -4.18
N ILE A 21 -0.70 10.75 -5.26
CA ILE A 21 0.42 11.08 -6.15
C ILE A 21 0.20 12.45 -6.80
N TRP A 22 -1.01 12.70 -7.31
CA TRP A 22 -1.34 13.96 -7.97
C TRP A 22 -1.23 15.18 -7.02
N ARG A 23 -1.70 15.04 -5.78
CA ARG A 23 -1.72 16.11 -4.78
C ARG A 23 -0.34 16.42 -4.21
N PHE A 24 0.44 15.40 -3.87
CA PHE A 24 1.72 15.55 -3.17
C PHE A 24 2.94 15.50 -4.09
N LYS A 25 2.76 15.08 -5.35
CA LYS A 25 3.83 14.94 -6.36
C LYS A 25 5.12 14.32 -5.81
N PRO A 26 5.05 13.14 -5.15
CA PRO A 26 6.23 12.51 -4.57
C PRO A 26 7.19 12.05 -5.68
N PHE A 27 8.48 11.96 -5.34
CA PHE A 27 9.45 11.27 -6.18
C PHE A 27 9.22 9.75 -6.10
N ILE A 28 9.07 9.09 -7.24
CA ILE A 28 8.74 7.66 -7.33
C ILE A 28 9.90 6.91 -7.97
N ILE A 29 10.39 5.88 -7.28
CA ILE A 29 11.42 4.96 -7.79
C ILE A 29 10.75 3.61 -8.07
N ALA A 30 10.65 3.24 -9.35
CA ALA A 30 10.18 1.92 -9.77
C ALA A 30 11.37 0.99 -10.01
N ILE A 31 11.32 -0.22 -9.46
CA ILE A 31 12.38 -1.23 -9.59
C ILE A 31 11.81 -2.43 -10.33
N THR A 32 12.43 -2.77 -11.47
CA THR A 32 12.04 -3.89 -12.34
C THR A 32 13.23 -4.84 -12.57
N GLY A 33 13.00 -5.96 -13.25
CA GLY A 33 14.01 -6.99 -13.54
C GLY A 33 13.59 -8.39 -13.14
N SER A 34 14.36 -9.42 -13.49
CA SER A 34 14.09 -10.82 -13.13
C SER A 34 14.60 -11.17 -11.73
N ALA A 35 15.73 -10.60 -11.31
CA ALA A 35 16.39 -10.84 -10.02
C ALA A 35 16.80 -9.54 -9.32
N GLY A 36 17.19 -9.60 -8.04
CA GLY A 36 17.78 -8.48 -7.30
C GLY A 36 16.85 -7.33 -6.89
N LYS A 37 15.60 -7.28 -7.37
CA LYS A 37 14.62 -6.21 -7.10
C LYS A 37 14.42 -5.92 -5.61
N THR A 38 14.24 -6.97 -4.80
CA THR A 38 14.00 -6.81 -3.36
C THR A 38 15.24 -6.24 -2.67
N SER A 39 16.43 -6.79 -2.94
CA SER A 39 17.68 -6.29 -2.38
C SER A 39 17.96 -4.83 -2.77
N ALA A 40 17.75 -4.48 -4.04
CA ALA A 40 17.90 -3.10 -4.53
C ALA A 40 16.93 -2.14 -3.82
N LYS A 41 15.67 -2.54 -3.65
CA LYS A 41 14.66 -1.76 -2.90
C LYS A 41 15.09 -1.52 -1.44
N GLU A 42 15.58 -2.56 -0.78
CA GLU A 42 16.04 -2.47 0.62
C GLU A 42 17.26 -1.55 0.74
N ALA A 43 18.23 -1.67 -0.17
CA ALA A 43 19.43 -0.82 -0.21
C ALA A 43 19.08 0.66 -0.44
N ILE A 44 18.24 0.95 -1.45
CA ILE A 44 17.77 2.31 -1.74
C ILE A 44 17.05 2.91 -0.52
N PHE A 45 16.18 2.13 0.13
CA PHE A 45 15.51 2.58 1.34
C PHE A 45 16.47 2.83 2.50
N ALA A 46 17.45 1.95 2.71
CA ALA A 46 18.42 2.07 3.80
C ALA A 46 19.23 3.36 3.71
N VAL A 47 19.57 3.80 2.50
CA VAL A 47 20.24 5.08 2.25
C VAL A 47 19.26 6.25 2.43
N LEU A 48 18.12 6.24 1.73
CA LEU A 48 17.26 7.42 1.64
C LEU A 48 16.46 7.72 2.92
N LYS A 49 16.19 6.72 3.77
CA LYS A 49 15.38 6.88 5.00
C LYS A 49 15.92 7.92 5.97
N ASN A 50 17.23 8.17 5.96
CA ASN A 50 17.89 9.13 6.84
C ASN A 50 17.77 10.58 6.33
N TYR A 51 17.45 10.77 5.06
CA TYR A 51 17.42 12.09 4.43
C TYR A 51 16.00 12.57 4.11
N LYS A 52 15.07 11.64 3.84
CA LYS A 52 13.69 11.96 3.46
C LYS A 52 12.71 10.98 4.08
N ARG A 53 11.44 11.37 4.16
CA ARG A 53 10.34 10.43 4.44
C ARG A 53 10.13 9.52 3.24
N VAL A 54 10.64 8.31 3.31
CA VAL A 54 10.54 7.31 2.24
C VAL A 54 9.48 6.27 2.58
N ARG A 55 8.63 5.95 1.60
CA ARG A 55 7.74 4.79 1.65
C ARG A 55 8.29 3.71 0.71
N ARG A 56 8.18 2.45 1.13
CA ARG A 56 8.56 1.30 0.33
C ARG A 56 7.50 0.20 0.43
N SER A 57 7.41 -0.65 -0.57
CA SER A 57 6.60 -1.88 -0.47
C SER A 57 7.31 -2.86 0.46
N TRP A 58 6.56 -3.56 1.32
CA TRP A 58 7.10 -4.64 2.14
C TRP A 58 7.15 -5.94 1.33
N GLY A 59 8.15 -6.79 1.58
CA GLY A 59 8.27 -8.11 0.94
C GLY A 59 8.04 -8.09 -0.58
N ASN A 60 7.18 -9.00 -1.06
CA ASN A 60 6.76 -9.13 -2.46
C ASN A 60 5.36 -8.55 -2.75
N PHE A 61 4.96 -7.47 -2.05
CA PHE A 61 3.67 -6.80 -2.29
C PHE A 61 3.70 -5.93 -3.57
N ASN A 62 3.91 -6.56 -4.72
CA ASN A 62 3.91 -5.96 -6.06
C ASN A 62 2.58 -6.13 -6.81
N SER A 63 1.51 -6.50 -6.10
CA SER A 63 0.18 -6.71 -6.68
C SER A 63 -0.59 -5.40 -6.89
N ASP A 64 -1.67 -5.49 -7.67
CA ASP A 64 -2.61 -4.37 -7.94
C ASP A 64 -3.18 -3.71 -6.68
N LEU A 65 -3.17 -4.41 -5.54
CA LEU A 65 -3.55 -3.84 -4.24
C LEU A 65 -2.34 -3.39 -3.43
N GLY A 66 -1.22 -4.11 -3.50
CA GLY A 66 -0.01 -3.81 -2.73
C GLY A 66 0.61 -2.46 -3.09
N VAL A 67 0.62 -2.11 -4.38
CA VAL A 67 1.16 -0.82 -4.85
C VAL A 67 0.33 0.36 -4.36
N PRO A 68 -1.01 0.42 -4.58
CA PRO A 68 -1.84 1.48 -4.01
C PRO A 68 -1.76 1.59 -2.49
N LEU A 69 -1.73 0.46 -1.77
CA LEU A 69 -1.54 0.49 -0.32
C LEU A 69 -0.19 1.14 0.01
N THR A 70 0.92 0.71 -0.60
CA THR A 70 2.25 1.30 -0.37
C THR A 70 2.25 2.83 -0.54
N ILE A 71 1.53 3.34 -1.54
CA ILE A 71 1.38 4.77 -1.79
C ILE A 71 0.60 5.44 -0.64
N LEU A 72 -0.51 4.86 -0.19
CA LEU A 72 -1.34 5.44 0.87
C LEU A 72 -0.68 5.40 2.26
N GLY A 73 0.18 4.41 2.51
CA GLY A 73 0.91 4.21 3.76
C GLY A 73 0.00 3.95 4.97
N ASP A 74 0.54 4.19 6.18
CA ASP A 74 -0.18 4.12 7.46
C ASP A 74 -0.58 2.69 7.91
N PHE A 75 0.29 1.74 7.60
CA PHE A 75 0.18 0.36 8.02
C PHE A 75 1.56 -0.28 8.18
N ASN A 76 1.59 -1.37 8.95
CA ASN A 76 2.78 -2.14 9.22
C ASN A 76 2.79 -3.45 8.42
N GLU A 77 3.93 -4.14 8.41
CA GLU A 77 4.07 -5.44 7.75
C GLU A 77 3.01 -6.46 8.20
N LYS A 78 2.65 -6.44 9.50
CA LYS A 78 1.59 -7.28 10.08
C LYS A 78 0.23 -7.08 9.40
N ASP A 79 -0.08 -5.86 9.00
CA ASP A 79 -1.34 -5.54 8.33
C ASP A 79 -1.33 -6.04 6.88
N LEU A 80 -0.18 -5.97 6.21
CA LEU A 80 -0.03 -6.51 4.85
C LEU A 80 -0.10 -8.03 4.83
N ASN A 81 0.39 -8.71 5.87
CA ASN A 81 0.27 -10.16 6.00
C ASN A 81 -1.18 -10.65 5.93
N LEU A 82 -2.17 -9.80 6.24
CA LEU A 82 -3.60 -10.07 5.99
C LEU A 82 -3.93 -10.42 4.54
N PHE A 83 -3.10 -9.99 3.58
CA PHE A 83 -3.27 -10.19 2.14
C PHE A 83 -2.17 -11.07 1.52
N SER A 84 -1.24 -11.59 2.33
CA SER A 84 -0.19 -12.49 1.85
C SER A 84 -0.76 -13.86 1.46
N ARG A 85 -0.11 -14.53 0.50
CA ARG A 85 -0.45 -15.90 0.06
C ARG A 85 -0.28 -16.94 1.17
N ASN A 86 0.56 -16.66 2.17
CA ASN A 86 0.87 -17.58 3.28
C ASN A 86 -0.22 -17.60 4.37
N MET A 87 -1.25 -16.75 4.26
CA MET A 87 -2.32 -16.68 5.23
C MET A 87 -3.48 -17.60 4.80
N PRO A 88 -3.99 -18.50 5.67
CA PRO A 88 -5.00 -19.47 5.28
C PRO A 88 -6.23 -18.80 4.66
N ALA A 89 -6.74 -19.38 3.58
CA ALA A 89 -7.93 -18.90 2.91
C ALA A 89 -9.10 -18.91 3.91
N GLY A 90 -9.59 -17.72 4.29
CA GLY A 90 -10.65 -17.56 5.29
C GLY A 90 -10.21 -16.86 6.58
N ALA A 91 -8.90 -16.71 6.84
CA ALA A 91 -8.44 -16.04 8.04
C ALA A 91 -8.90 -14.57 8.12
N ASN A 92 -9.72 -14.29 9.13
CA ASN A 92 -10.24 -12.99 9.57
C ASN A 92 -10.62 -12.00 8.48
N LYS A 93 -11.64 -12.36 7.68
CA LYS A 93 -12.30 -11.47 6.70
C LYS A 93 -12.72 -10.12 7.29
N PHE A 94 -13.17 -10.10 8.54
CA PHE A 94 -13.53 -8.89 9.25
C PHE A 94 -12.31 -7.97 9.43
N LYS A 95 -11.16 -8.50 9.87
CA LYS A 95 -9.90 -7.73 9.99
C LYS A 95 -9.44 -7.17 8.64
N LYS A 96 -9.58 -7.91 7.54
CA LYS A 96 -9.27 -7.40 6.20
C LYS A 96 -10.16 -6.21 5.84
N LEU A 97 -11.44 -6.30 6.15
CA LEU A 97 -12.39 -5.23 5.84
C LEU A 97 -12.12 -3.98 6.70
N THR A 98 -11.97 -4.14 8.01
CA THR A 98 -11.69 -3.01 8.91
C THR A 98 -10.37 -2.33 8.56
N PHE A 99 -9.36 -3.12 8.17
CA PHE A 99 -8.10 -2.59 7.65
C PHE A 99 -8.31 -1.72 6.40
N LEU A 100 -8.99 -2.23 5.36
CA LEU A 100 -9.19 -1.45 4.13
C LEU A 100 -10.01 -0.19 4.37
N LEU A 101 -11.02 -0.23 5.24
CA LEU A 101 -11.80 0.94 5.63
C LEU A 101 -10.94 1.97 6.38
N LYS A 102 -10.10 1.53 7.32
CA LYS A 102 -9.15 2.39 8.04
C LYS A 102 -8.21 3.11 7.07
N VAL A 103 -7.61 2.37 6.13
CA VAL A 103 -6.69 2.95 5.13
C VAL A 103 -7.40 3.95 4.23
N ILE A 104 -8.61 3.63 3.77
CA ILE A 104 -9.42 4.55 2.95
C ILE A 104 -9.71 5.83 3.73
N LEU A 105 -10.16 5.72 4.98
CA LEU A 105 -10.49 6.87 5.81
C LEU A 105 -9.25 7.73 6.10
N SER A 106 -8.13 7.11 6.50
CA SER A 106 -6.90 7.84 6.81
C SER A 106 -6.27 8.48 5.57
N ALA A 107 -6.32 7.81 4.42
CA ALA A 107 -5.91 8.39 3.15
C ALA A 107 -6.81 9.56 2.72
N PHE A 108 -8.13 9.41 2.83
CA PHE A 108 -9.09 10.45 2.49
C PHE A 108 -8.84 11.71 3.32
N ILE A 109 -8.70 11.56 4.65
CA ILE A 109 -8.36 12.68 5.55
C ILE A 109 -7.02 13.30 5.17
N ARG A 110 -5.99 12.52 4.84
CA ARG A 110 -4.68 13.08 4.44
C ARG A 110 -4.72 13.82 3.11
N VAL A 111 -5.52 13.36 2.15
CA VAL A 111 -5.58 13.93 0.79
C VAL A 111 -6.48 15.16 0.73
N ILE A 112 -7.59 15.17 1.48
CA ILE A 112 -8.62 16.22 1.46
C ILE A 112 -8.52 17.15 2.66
N GLY A 113 -8.11 16.63 3.82
CA GLY A 113 -7.88 17.42 5.00
C GLY A 113 -6.83 18.49 4.72
N LEU A 114 -7.29 19.73 4.82
CA LEU A 114 -6.52 20.96 4.79
C LEU A 114 -5.25 20.79 5.63
N ARG A 115 -4.10 20.98 5.00
CA ARG A 115 -3.03 21.74 5.63
C ARG A 115 -3.27 23.20 5.29
#